data_AF-A0A212KQ04-F1
#
_entry.id   AF-A0A212KQ04-F1
#
_cell.length_a   1.000
_cell.length_b   1.000
_cell.length_c   1.000
_cell.angle_alpha   90.00
_cell.angle_beta   90.00
_cell.angle_gamma   90.00
#
_symmetry.space_group_name_H-M   'P 1'
#
loop_
_entity.id
_entity.type
_entity.pdbx_description
1 polymer ?
#
loop_
_entity_poly.entity_id
_entity_poly.type
_entity_poly.pdbx_seq_one_letter_code
_entity_poly.pdbx_strand_id
1 'polypeptide(L)'
;MLKTYQKIFLILHLCICFSLLTWQASKSFAENYYLKKDTLQIYENIIGHPQLIKKLQDQQQNSLAEKLTRHQSRFITLKSIKQNEIKLRYEALIEEKSHSWPVVIKKVFQRLAFDIPPLFQAWLLFSFVTAFLIFYPISGGRETLCLLPLTLAIYLFFIPQLPPLSDSGFRFPTEEELTKKYLNESPIENNQKQQAKLLRAWKLYLIDQWNPEKDLPSIKGPSFEMAAEEGEFRLNIFRSEKRWEYLQKESRASVNLFHSNFLTYSLIIWSFLLCFALFKKH
;
A
#
# COMPACT_ATOMS: atom_id res chain seq x y z
N MET A 1 -21.41 -9.98 -40.81
CA MET A 1 -19.94 -9.91 -40.62
C MET A 1 -19.58 -8.55 -40.02
N LEU A 2 -18.72 -8.48 -39.00
CA LEU A 2 -18.32 -7.20 -38.35
C LEU A 2 -17.49 -6.35 -39.30
N LYS A 3 -17.75 -5.04 -39.33
CA LYS A 3 -16.91 -4.07 -40.05
C LYS A 3 -15.57 -3.88 -39.32
N THR A 4 -14.55 -3.45 -40.04
CA THR A 4 -13.19 -3.28 -39.49
C THR A 4 -13.16 -2.38 -38.25
N TYR A 5 -13.84 -1.23 -38.28
CA TYR A 5 -13.89 -0.33 -37.13
C TYR A 5 -14.55 -0.97 -35.90
N GLN A 6 -15.59 -1.80 -36.10
CA GLN A 6 -16.28 -2.50 -35.01
C GLN A 6 -15.34 -3.51 -34.32
N LYS A 7 -14.54 -4.22 -35.12
CA LYS A 7 -13.49 -5.12 -34.60
C LYS A 7 -12.46 -4.33 -33.78
N ILE A 8 -12.01 -3.18 -34.28
CA ILE A 8 -11.05 -2.32 -33.57
C ILE A 8 -11.61 -1.86 -32.21
N PHE A 9 -12.84 -1.34 -32.17
CA PHE A 9 -13.47 -0.91 -30.92
C PHE A 9 -13.59 -2.05 -29.89
N LEU A 10 -13.94 -3.25 -30.35
CA LEU A 10 -14.06 -4.41 -29.49
C LEU A 10 -12.69 -4.87 -28.94
N ILE A 11 -11.65 -4.85 -29.78
CA ILE A 11 -10.27 -5.14 -29.36
C ILE A 11 -9.82 -4.11 -28.32
N LEU A 12 -10.03 -2.81 -28.56
CA LEU A 12 -9.68 -1.75 -27.61
C LEU A 12 -10.42 -1.93 -26.27
N HIS A 13 -11.69 -2.30 -26.29
CA HIS A 13 -12.45 -2.57 -25.08
C HIS A 13 -11.87 -3.75 -24.28
N LEU A 14 -11.50 -4.85 -24.95
CA LEU A 14 -10.84 -5.97 -24.31
C LEU A 14 -9.46 -5.58 -23.74
N CYS A 15 -8.69 -4.76 -24.45
CA CYS A 15 -7.43 -4.23 -23.93
C CYS A 15 -7.66 -3.43 -22.64
N ILE A 16 -8.67 -2.56 -22.58
CA ILE A 16 -9.02 -1.82 -21.36
C ILE A 16 -9.38 -2.78 -20.21
N CYS A 17 -10.22 -3.78 -20.47
CA CYS A 17 -10.60 -4.76 -19.45
C CYS A 17 -9.39 -5.53 -18.91
N PHE A 18 -8.48 -5.95 -19.80
CA PHE A 18 -7.26 -6.66 -19.43
C PHE A 18 -6.28 -5.76 -18.67
N SER A 19 -6.13 -4.50 -19.08
CA SER A 19 -5.33 -3.50 -18.36
C SER A 19 -5.87 -3.24 -16.95
N LEU A 20 -7.19 -3.17 -16.78
CA LEU A 20 -7.81 -2.99 -15.45
C LEU A 20 -7.60 -4.23 -14.56
N LEU A 21 -7.77 -5.43 -15.11
CA LEU A 21 -7.53 -6.69 -14.40
C LEU A 21 -6.07 -6.83 -13.96
N THR A 22 -5.13 -6.59 -14.87
CA THR A 22 -3.69 -6.65 -14.57
C THR A 22 -3.30 -5.59 -13.55
N TRP A 23 -3.81 -4.36 -13.70
CA TRP A 23 -3.61 -3.31 -12.71
C TRP A 23 -4.14 -3.71 -11.32
N GLN A 24 -5.34 -4.33 -11.25
CA GLN A 24 -5.90 -4.80 -9.98
C GLN A 24 -4.99 -5.83 -9.30
N ALA A 25 -4.55 -6.82 -10.08
CA ALA A 25 -3.70 -7.90 -9.59
C ALA A 25 -2.34 -7.36 -9.15
N SER A 26 -1.73 -6.49 -9.97
CA SER A 26 -0.42 -5.89 -9.70
C SER A 26 -0.44 -4.95 -8.50
N LYS A 27 -1.46 -4.08 -8.38
CA LYS A 27 -1.60 -3.15 -7.25
C LYS A 27 -1.70 -3.92 -5.93
N SER A 28 -2.63 -4.88 -5.87
CA SER A 28 -2.83 -5.72 -4.69
C SER A 28 -1.56 -6.47 -4.29
N PHE A 29 -0.81 -6.97 -5.28
CA PHE A 29 0.46 -7.64 -5.04
C PHE A 29 1.53 -6.68 -4.51
N ALA A 30 1.71 -5.54 -5.19
CA ALA A 30 2.73 -4.54 -4.86
C ALA A 30 2.52 -3.95 -3.47
N GLU A 31 1.31 -3.48 -3.15
CA GLU A 31 0.98 -2.90 -1.84
C GLU A 31 1.28 -3.88 -0.70
N ASN A 32 0.84 -5.14 -0.85
CA ASN A 32 1.10 -6.17 0.15
C ASN A 32 2.59 -6.52 0.26
N TYR A 33 3.30 -6.58 -0.86
CA TYR A 33 4.72 -6.87 -0.88
C TYR A 33 5.51 -5.76 -0.18
N TYR A 34 5.31 -4.49 -0.55
CA TYR A 34 6.01 -3.35 0.04
C TYR A 34 5.65 -3.18 1.51
N LEU A 35 4.36 -3.27 1.87
CA LEU A 35 3.93 -3.17 3.26
C LEU A 35 4.57 -4.25 4.14
N LYS A 36 4.60 -5.51 3.68
CA LYS A 36 5.24 -6.60 4.42
C LYS A 36 6.75 -6.42 4.49
N LYS A 37 7.40 -6.05 3.38
CA LYS A 37 8.84 -5.79 3.34
C LYS A 37 9.23 -4.70 4.33
N ASP A 38 8.53 -3.57 4.31
CA ASP A 38 8.81 -2.46 5.22
C ASP A 38 8.51 -2.84 6.67
N THR A 39 7.43 -3.59 6.92
CA THR A 39 7.09 -4.06 8.28
C THR A 39 8.14 -5.04 8.81
N LEU A 40 8.63 -5.94 7.96
CA LEU A 40 9.70 -6.87 8.28
C LEU A 40 10.99 -6.11 8.61
N GLN A 41 11.33 -5.06 7.83
CA GLN A 41 12.49 -4.22 8.12
C GLN A 41 12.35 -3.49 9.47
N ILE A 42 11.15 -3.03 9.84
CA ILE A 42 10.90 -2.46 11.17
C ILE A 42 11.18 -3.50 12.25
N TYR A 43 10.71 -4.74 12.09
CA TYR A 43 10.99 -5.82 13.03
C TYR A 43 12.48 -6.17 13.11
N GLU A 44 13.17 -6.28 11.97
CA GLU A 44 14.61 -6.53 11.92
C GLU A 44 15.39 -5.42 12.67
N ASN A 45 14.98 -4.16 12.50
CA ASN A 45 15.54 -3.02 13.21
C ASN A 45 15.26 -3.07 14.71
N ILE A 46 14.08 -3.50 15.15
CA ILE A 46 13.75 -3.62 16.59
C ILE A 46 14.52 -4.77 17.21
N ILE A 47 14.52 -5.94 16.58
CA ILE A 47 15.15 -7.16 17.12
C ILE A 47 16.68 -7.04 17.12
N GLY A 48 17.26 -6.33 16.15
CA GLY A 48 18.70 -6.28 15.94
C GLY A 48 19.23 -7.63 15.47
N HIS A 49 18.69 -8.14 14.36
CA HIS A 49 18.93 -9.51 13.91
C HIS A 49 20.44 -9.81 13.68
N PRO A 50 21.03 -10.85 14.31
CA PRO A 50 22.48 -11.09 14.26
C PRO A 50 23.04 -11.28 12.85
N GLN A 51 22.28 -11.93 11.96
CA GLN A 51 22.70 -12.12 10.57
C GLN A 51 22.78 -10.80 9.80
N LEU A 52 21.92 -9.84 10.11
CA LEU A 52 21.93 -8.51 9.48
C LEU A 52 23.13 -7.70 9.98
N ILE A 53 23.42 -7.76 11.28
CA ILE A 53 24.61 -7.14 11.88
C ILE A 53 25.88 -7.66 11.20
N LYS A 54 26.01 -8.99 11.08
CA LYS A 54 27.16 -9.61 10.39
C LYS A 54 27.27 -9.13 8.94
N LYS A 55 26.17 -9.13 8.19
CA LYS A 55 26.15 -8.66 6.80
C LYS A 55 26.59 -7.20 6.67
N LEU A 56 26.19 -6.33 7.60
CA LEU A 56 26.59 -4.92 7.59
C LEU A 56 28.08 -4.75 7.93
N GLN A 57 28.61 -5.55 8.86
CA GLN A 57 30.04 -5.58 9.16
C GLN A 57 30.87 -6.05 7.95
N ASP A 58 30.42 -7.11 7.27
CA ASP A 58 31.05 -7.61 6.05
C ASP A 58 31.03 -6.55 4.93
N GLN A 59 30.01 -5.69 4.91
CA GLN A 59 29.87 -4.54 3.98
C GLN A 59 30.56 -3.26 4.47
N GLN A 60 31.36 -3.31 5.53
CA GLN A 60 32.05 -2.15 6.13
C GLN A 60 31.11 -1.03 6.62
N GLN A 61 29.84 -1.33 6.89
CA GLN A 61 28.84 -0.40 7.41
C GLN A 61 28.80 -0.39 8.95
N ASN A 62 29.95 -0.10 9.57
CA ASN A 62 30.15 -0.26 11.02
C ASN A 62 29.19 0.59 11.87
N SER A 63 28.88 1.81 11.47
CA SER A 63 27.96 2.70 12.21
C SER A 63 26.54 2.14 12.28
N LEU A 64 26.06 1.51 11.21
CA LEU A 64 24.75 0.86 11.15
C LEU A 64 24.75 -0.44 11.97
N ALA A 65 25.82 -1.22 11.88
CA ALA A 65 25.98 -2.44 12.69
C ALA A 65 25.97 -2.12 14.19
N GLU A 66 26.71 -1.10 14.63
CA GLU A 66 26.70 -0.64 16.01
C GLU A 66 25.32 -0.18 16.48
N LYS A 67 24.59 0.56 15.65
CA LYS A 67 23.21 0.97 15.94
C LYS A 67 22.30 -0.25 16.16
N LEU A 68 22.37 -1.25 15.28
CA LEU A 68 21.57 -2.47 15.43
C LEU A 68 21.97 -3.29 16.66
N THR A 69 23.25 -3.34 17.02
CA THR A 69 23.69 -3.96 18.28
C THR A 69 23.07 -3.26 19.49
N ARG A 70 23.01 -1.93 19.50
CA ARG A 70 22.31 -1.18 20.56
C ARG A 70 20.81 -1.48 20.59
N HIS A 71 20.17 -1.59 19.42
CA HIS A 71 18.76 -1.99 19.34
C HIS A 71 18.54 -3.40 19.89
N GLN A 72 19.44 -4.34 19.60
CA GLN A 72 19.40 -5.69 20.16
C GLN A 72 19.47 -5.66 21.70
N SER A 73 20.37 -4.86 22.26
CA SER A 73 20.46 -4.68 23.72
C SER A 73 19.15 -4.12 24.30
N ARG A 74 18.56 -3.09 23.67
CA ARG A 74 17.25 -2.52 24.07
C ARG A 74 16.11 -3.52 23.94
N PHE A 75 16.15 -4.39 22.94
CA PHE A 75 15.13 -5.42 22.76
C PHE A 75 15.16 -6.45 23.89
N ILE A 76 16.35 -6.85 24.34
CA ILE A 76 16.53 -7.80 25.44
C ILE A 76 16.02 -7.22 26.78
N THR A 77 16.04 -5.89 26.96
CA THR A 77 15.52 -5.24 28.18
C THR A 77 14.00 -5.07 28.19
N LEU A 78 13.30 -5.31 27.07
CA LEU A 78 11.83 -5.29 27.05
C LEU A 78 11.24 -6.38 27.93
N LYS A 79 9.99 -6.22 28.36
CA LYS A 79 9.25 -7.29 29.05
C LYS A 79 9.17 -8.54 28.16
N SER A 80 9.37 -9.74 28.75
CA SER A 80 9.36 -11.02 28.01
C SER A 80 8.11 -11.23 27.16
N ILE A 81 6.94 -10.83 27.66
CA ILE A 81 5.66 -10.86 26.93
C ILE A 81 5.78 -10.08 25.61
N LYS A 82 6.37 -8.88 25.66
CA LYS A 82 6.49 -8.02 24.48
C LYS A 82 7.53 -8.55 23.49
N GLN A 83 8.63 -9.10 24.00
CA GLN A 83 9.64 -9.75 23.16
C GLN A 83 9.02 -10.92 22.38
N ASN A 84 8.27 -11.78 23.07
CA ASN A 84 7.61 -12.94 22.45
C ASN A 84 6.57 -12.51 21.41
N GLU A 85 5.76 -11.50 21.72
CA GLU A 85 4.80 -10.93 20.76
C GLU A 85 5.49 -10.44 19.48
N ILE A 86 6.59 -9.69 19.62
CA ILE A 86 7.37 -9.18 18.49
C ILE A 86 7.99 -10.33 17.68
N LYS A 87 8.59 -11.32 18.35
CA LYS A 87 9.20 -12.49 17.68
C LYS A 87 8.17 -13.30 16.89
N LEU A 88 7.02 -13.61 17.50
CA LEU A 88 5.95 -14.36 16.84
C LEU A 88 5.43 -13.66 15.59
N ARG A 89 5.26 -12.33 15.63
CA ARG A 89 4.85 -11.55 14.45
C ARG A 89 5.91 -11.52 13.36
N TYR A 90 7.17 -11.38 13.75
CA TYR A 90 8.31 -11.43 12.84
C TYR A 90 8.41 -12.80 12.15
N GLU A 91 8.32 -13.88 12.90
CA GLU A 91 8.33 -15.26 12.38
C GLU A 91 7.18 -15.51 11.42
N ALA A 92 5.95 -15.05 11.75
CA ALA A 92 4.80 -15.14 10.85
C ALA A 92 5.02 -14.40 9.51
N LEU A 93 5.71 -13.25 9.53
CA LEU A 93 6.03 -12.51 8.29
C LEU A 93 7.11 -13.21 7.46
N ILE A 94 8.10 -13.84 8.10
CA ILE A 94 9.12 -14.63 7.40
C ILE A 94 8.50 -15.87 6.76
N GLU A 95 7.68 -16.60 7.52
CA GLU A 95 6.96 -17.76 7.02
C GLU A 95 6.13 -17.37 5.80
N GLU A 96 5.44 -16.23 5.86
CA GLU A 96 4.65 -15.77 4.74
C GLU A 96 5.49 -15.40 3.50
N LYS A 97 6.68 -14.83 3.70
CA LYS A 97 7.65 -14.54 2.63
C LYS A 97 8.20 -15.82 1.98
N SER A 98 8.22 -16.92 2.72
CA SER A 98 8.72 -18.22 2.24
C SER A 98 7.71 -19.03 1.43
N HIS A 99 6.46 -18.56 1.31
CA HIS A 99 5.44 -19.24 0.51
C HIS A 99 5.85 -19.41 -0.95
N SER A 100 5.50 -20.58 -1.50
CA SER A 100 5.72 -20.89 -2.90
C SER A 100 4.83 -20.04 -3.83
N TRP A 101 5.31 -19.79 -5.06
CA TRP A 101 4.58 -19.05 -6.09
C TRP A 101 3.12 -19.51 -6.29
N PRO A 102 2.78 -20.82 -6.28
CA PRO A 102 1.39 -21.27 -6.39
C PRO A 102 0.48 -20.72 -5.29
N VAL A 103 0.98 -20.60 -4.05
CA VAL A 103 0.20 -20.04 -2.94
C VAL A 103 -0.07 -18.55 -3.16
N VAL A 104 0.93 -17.82 -3.66
CA VAL A 104 0.79 -16.40 -4.01
C VAL A 104 -0.23 -16.22 -5.14
N ILE A 105 -0.14 -17.01 -6.20
CA ILE A 105 -1.08 -16.97 -7.33
C ILE A 105 -2.50 -17.29 -6.86
N LYS A 106 -2.68 -18.33 -6.03
CA LYS A 106 -3.98 -18.67 -5.44
C LYS A 106 -4.56 -17.50 -4.66
N LYS A 107 -3.75 -16.81 -3.83
CA LYS A 107 -4.18 -15.62 -3.10
C LYS A 107 -4.61 -14.50 -4.06
N VAL A 108 -3.87 -14.24 -5.14
CA VAL A 108 -4.26 -13.24 -6.15
C VAL A 108 -5.61 -13.58 -6.77
N PHE A 109 -5.84 -14.83 -7.20
CA PHE A 109 -7.14 -15.24 -7.74
C PHE A 109 -8.27 -15.15 -6.72
N GLN A 110 -8.03 -15.53 -5.47
CA GLN A 110 -8.99 -15.35 -4.39
C GLN A 110 -9.36 -13.88 -4.22
N ARG A 111 -8.39 -12.97 -4.23
CA ARG A 111 -8.66 -11.53 -4.16
C ARG A 111 -9.42 -11.01 -5.37
N LEU A 112 -9.05 -11.43 -6.58
CA LEU A 112 -9.82 -11.08 -7.77
C LEU A 112 -11.28 -11.56 -7.69
N ALA A 113 -11.51 -12.72 -7.07
CA ALA A 113 -12.84 -13.32 -6.91
C ALA A 113 -13.66 -12.76 -5.75
N PHE A 114 -13.04 -12.27 -4.66
CA PHE A 114 -13.77 -11.85 -3.46
C PHE A 114 -13.59 -10.38 -3.08
N ASP A 115 -12.46 -9.75 -3.43
CA ASP A 115 -12.16 -8.37 -3.03
C ASP A 115 -12.61 -7.34 -4.08
N ILE A 116 -12.89 -7.78 -5.30
CA ILE A 116 -13.46 -6.91 -6.34
C ILE A 116 -14.97 -6.80 -6.12
N PRO A 117 -15.55 -5.58 -6.15
CA PRO A 117 -16.98 -5.40 -6.07
C PRO A 117 -17.75 -6.29 -7.08
N PRO A 118 -18.79 -7.03 -6.66
CA PRO A 118 -19.49 -7.98 -7.53
C PRO A 118 -20.03 -7.36 -8.82
N LEU A 119 -20.48 -6.11 -8.78
CA LEU A 119 -20.96 -5.40 -9.97
C LEU A 119 -19.83 -5.09 -10.97
N PHE A 120 -18.62 -4.82 -10.49
CA PHE A 120 -17.46 -4.63 -11.37
C PHE A 120 -16.96 -5.97 -11.93
N GLN A 121 -17.00 -7.04 -11.14
CA GLN A 121 -16.75 -8.40 -11.66
C GLN A 121 -17.77 -8.76 -12.74
N ALA A 122 -19.05 -8.47 -12.53
CA ALA A 122 -20.10 -8.68 -13.51
C ALA A 122 -19.84 -7.87 -14.79
N TRP A 123 -19.44 -6.59 -14.66
CA TRP A 123 -19.05 -5.78 -15.82
C TRP A 123 -17.89 -6.41 -16.60
N LEU A 124 -16.81 -6.80 -15.92
CA LEU A 124 -15.67 -7.48 -16.56
C LEU A 124 -16.10 -8.78 -17.25
N LEU A 125 -16.90 -9.61 -16.57
CA LEU A 125 -17.41 -10.85 -17.13
C LEU A 125 -18.24 -10.59 -18.39
N PHE A 126 -19.18 -9.64 -18.33
CA PHE A 126 -19.99 -9.25 -19.49
C PHE A 126 -19.11 -8.68 -20.61
N SER A 127 -18.07 -7.91 -20.31
CA SER A 127 -17.14 -7.42 -21.33
C SER A 127 -16.50 -8.56 -22.13
N PHE A 128 -16.05 -9.63 -21.47
CA PHE A 128 -15.50 -10.80 -22.15
C PHE A 128 -16.57 -11.61 -22.89
N VAL A 129 -17.71 -11.88 -22.24
CA VAL A 129 -18.81 -12.66 -22.84
C VAL A 129 -19.36 -11.95 -24.07
N THR A 130 -19.65 -10.65 -23.97
CA THR A 130 -20.17 -9.86 -25.08
C THR A 130 -19.17 -9.78 -26.22
N ALA A 131 -17.87 -9.61 -25.95
CA ALA A 131 -16.86 -9.66 -27.00
C ALA A 131 -16.88 -11.02 -27.73
N PHE A 132 -16.93 -12.12 -27.00
CA PHE A 132 -17.02 -13.46 -27.58
C PHE A 132 -18.29 -13.65 -28.43
N LEU A 133 -19.47 -13.27 -27.91
CA LEU A 133 -20.76 -13.34 -28.63
C LEU A 133 -20.82 -12.46 -29.88
N ILE A 134 -19.99 -11.41 -29.93
CA ILE A 134 -19.90 -10.53 -31.10
C ILE A 134 -18.93 -11.10 -32.14
N PHE A 135 -17.80 -11.65 -31.70
CA PHE A 135 -16.83 -12.32 -32.58
C PHE A 135 -17.40 -13.59 -33.22
N TYR A 136 -18.07 -14.43 -32.43
CA TYR A 136 -18.84 -15.58 -32.90
C TYR A 136 -20.27 -15.10 -33.04
N PRO A 137 -20.76 -14.78 -34.25
CA PRO A 137 -21.98 -13.99 -34.49
C PRO A 137 -23.26 -14.71 -34.03
N ILE A 138 -23.41 -14.83 -32.71
CA ILE A 138 -24.51 -15.45 -32.01
C ILE A 138 -25.61 -14.39 -31.89
N SER A 139 -26.84 -14.78 -32.22
CA SER A 139 -28.02 -13.93 -32.06
C SER A 139 -28.12 -13.44 -30.61
N GLY A 140 -28.30 -12.14 -30.38
CA GLY A 140 -28.36 -11.58 -29.03
C GLY A 140 -27.05 -10.92 -28.57
N GLY A 141 -25.93 -11.15 -29.26
CA GLY A 141 -24.62 -10.62 -28.85
C GLY A 141 -24.58 -9.09 -28.79
N ARG A 142 -25.32 -8.41 -29.67
CA ARG A 142 -25.37 -6.94 -29.68
C ARG A 142 -26.19 -6.39 -28.53
N GLU A 143 -27.32 -7.04 -28.24
CA GLU A 143 -28.24 -6.68 -27.17
C GLU A 143 -27.53 -6.74 -25.80
N THR A 144 -26.61 -7.69 -25.61
CA THR A 144 -25.81 -7.77 -24.37
C THR A 144 -24.88 -6.58 -24.14
N LEU A 145 -24.50 -5.81 -25.17
CA LEU A 145 -23.66 -4.62 -25.00
C LEU A 145 -24.30 -3.58 -24.08
N CYS A 146 -25.63 -3.47 -24.12
CA CYS A 146 -26.38 -2.53 -23.28
C CYS A 146 -26.26 -2.85 -21.78
N LEU A 147 -25.86 -4.08 -21.42
CA LEU A 147 -25.63 -4.48 -20.03
C LEU A 147 -24.34 -3.84 -19.47
N LEU A 148 -23.36 -3.49 -20.31
CA LEU A 148 -22.10 -2.90 -19.86
C LEU A 148 -22.28 -1.50 -19.22
N PRO A 149 -22.88 -0.50 -19.89
CA PRO A 149 -23.11 0.79 -19.24
C PRO A 149 -24.10 0.67 -18.07
N LEU A 150 -25.09 -0.22 -18.15
CA LEU A 150 -26.07 -0.43 -17.08
C LEU A 150 -25.42 -0.96 -15.80
N THR A 151 -24.56 -1.97 -15.90
CA THR A 151 -23.87 -2.54 -14.73
C THR A 151 -22.96 -1.54 -14.04
N LEU A 152 -22.24 -0.69 -14.80
CA LEU A 152 -21.45 0.40 -14.23
C LEU A 152 -22.29 1.52 -13.62
N ALA A 153 -23.44 1.85 -14.24
CA ALA A 153 -24.36 2.83 -13.67
C ALA A 153 -24.94 2.35 -12.34
N ILE A 154 -25.39 1.09 -12.27
CA ILE A 154 -25.81 0.45 -11.02
C ILE A 154 -24.66 0.47 -10.01
N TYR A 155 -23.44 0.12 -10.43
CA TYR A 155 -22.27 0.20 -9.55
C TYR A 155 -22.12 1.59 -8.93
N LEU A 156 -22.20 2.68 -9.69
CA LEU A 156 -22.15 4.04 -9.14
C LEU A 156 -23.21 4.34 -8.08
N PHE A 157 -24.44 3.84 -8.26
CA PHE A 157 -25.51 4.04 -7.28
C PHE A 157 -25.29 3.25 -5.98
N PHE A 158 -24.63 2.09 -6.07
CA PHE A 158 -24.44 1.18 -4.93
C PHE A 158 -23.05 1.26 -4.30
N ILE A 159 -22.10 2.03 -4.85
CA ILE A 159 -20.84 2.32 -4.16
C ILE A 159 -21.22 2.99 -2.84
N PRO A 160 -20.96 2.34 -1.69
CA PRO A 160 -21.10 3.03 -0.42
C PRO A 160 -20.19 4.24 -0.49
N GLN A 161 -20.69 5.42 -0.14
CA GLN A 161 -19.83 6.54 0.22
C GLN A 161 -19.07 6.11 1.47
N LEU A 162 -18.01 5.34 1.27
CA LEU A 162 -17.17 4.88 2.33
C LEU A 162 -16.66 6.15 3.02
N PRO A 163 -16.75 6.22 4.35
CA PRO A 163 -16.03 7.26 5.06
C PRO A 163 -14.58 7.19 4.56
N PRO A 164 -13.92 8.34 4.35
CA PRO A 164 -12.54 8.37 3.90
C PRO A 164 -11.76 7.39 4.76
N LEU A 165 -10.95 6.53 4.12
CA LEU A 165 -10.04 5.58 4.79
C LEU A 165 -9.55 6.27 6.06
N SER A 166 -10.06 5.84 7.21
CA SER A 166 -9.78 6.53 8.46
C SER A 166 -8.28 6.47 8.59
N ASP A 167 -7.64 7.64 8.43
CA ASP A 167 -6.22 7.81 8.68
C ASP A 167 -5.96 7.11 10.00
N SER A 168 -4.92 6.28 10.07
CA SER A 168 -4.75 5.16 11.00
C SER A 168 -4.64 5.53 12.51
N GLY A 169 -5.32 6.60 12.95
CA GLY A 169 -5.25 7.29 14.22
C GLY A 169 -3.95 8.06 14.39
N PHE A 170 -2.93 7.72 13.61
CA PHE A 170 -1.57 8.15 13.83
C PHE A 170 -1.04 8.91 12.62
N ARG A 171 -1.18 10.23 12.69
CA ARG A 171 -0.61 11.16 11.71
C ARG A 171 0.82 11.48 12.12
N PHE A 172 1.78 11.15 11.25
CA PHE A 172 3.14 11.65 11.40
C PHE A 172 3.15 13.18 11.30
N PRO A 173 4.02 13.86 12.03
CA PRO A 173 4.07 15.31 11.97
C PRO A 173 4.42 15.75 10.55
N THR A 174 3.72 16.76 10.06
CA THR A 174 4.03 17.37 8.76
C THR A 174 5.37 18.12 8.82
N GLU A 175 5.97 18.40 7.66
CA GLU A 175 7.18 19.22 7.60
C GLU A 175 6.98 20.59 8.27
N GLU A 176 5.81 21.18 8.05
CA GLU A 176 5.41 22.46 8.65
C GLU A 176 5.30 22.36 10.18
N GLU A 177 4.72 21.28 10.70
CA GLU A 177 4.63 21.04 12.15
C GLU A 177 6.02 20.86 12.77
N LEU A 178 6.90 20.08 12.12
CA LEU A 178 8.27 19.84 12.61
C LEU A 178 9.08 21.15 12.66
N THR A 179 9.01 21.95 11.60
CA THR A 179 9.75 23.21 11.50
C THR A 179 9.25 24.24 12.49
N LYS A 180 7.93 24.45 12.58
CA LYS A 180 7.32 25.40 13.52
C LYS A 180 7.55 25.01 14.98
N LYS A 181 7.42 23.74 15.33
CA LYS A 181 7.49 23.29 16.73
C LYS A 181 8.93 23.15 17.25
N TYR A 182 9.86 22.67 16.41
CA TYR A 182 11.21 22.28 16.87
C TYR A 182 12.36 23.13 16.35
N LEU A 183 12.16 23.90 15.27
CA LEU A 183 13.23 24.70 14.68
C LEU A 183 13.05 26.20 14.85
N ASN A 184 11.82 26.72 15.01
CA ASN A 184 11.53 28.16 15.09
C ASN A 184 12.18 28.98 13.96
N GLU A 185 12.36 28.37 12.78
CA GLU A 185 13.12 28.93 11.66
C GLU A 185 12.31 28.81 10.37
N SER A 186 12.43 29.82 9.50
CA SER A 186 11.80 29.81 8.17
C SER A 186 12.41 28.72 7.26
N PRO A 187 11.65 28.22 6.27
CA PRO A 187 12.16 27.30 5.26
C PRO A 187 13.38 27.90 4.54
N ILE A 188 14.44 27.11 4.34
CA ILE A 188 15.61 27.53 3.54
C ILE A 188 15.41 27.05 2.10
N GLU A 189 15.73 27.89 1.12
CA GLU A 189 15.72 27.57 -0.31
C GLU A 189 16.73 26.48 -0.76
N ASN A 190 17.69 26.08 0.09
CA ASN A 190 18.70 25.08 -0.25
C ASN A 190 18.29 23.68 0.27
N ASN A 191 18.05 22.76 -0.67
CA ASN A 191 17.61 21.39 -0.42
C ASN A 191 18.49 20.61 0.58
N GLN A 192 19.82 20.74 0.52
CA GLN A 192 20.71 20.00 1.44
C GLN A 192 20.63 20.55 2.87
N LYS A 193 20.59 21.88 2.99
CA LYS A 193 20.44 22.54 4.30
C LYS A 193 19.05 22.26 4.90
N GLN A 194 18.03 22.22 4.04
CA GLN A 194 16.67 21.83 4.44
C GLN A 194 16.63 20.38 4.93
N GLN A 195 17.24 19.43 4.22
CA GLN A 195 17.31 18.03 4.65
C GLN A 195 17.98 17.89 6.03
N ALA A 196 19.12 18.56 6.25
CA ALA A 196 19.81 18.52 7.53
C ALA A 196 18.96 19.13 8.67
N LYS A 197 18.26 20.23 8.39
CA LYS A 197 17.32 20.86 9.33
C LYS A 197 16.15 19.93 9.68
N LEU A 198 15.51 19.34 8.68
CA LEU A 198 14.40 18.41 8.89
C LEU A 198 14.83 17.18 9.65
N LEU A 199 16.02 16.65 9.38
CA LEU A 199 16.59 15.55 10.16
C LEU A 199 16.78 15.95 11.63
N ARG A 200 17.26 17.16 11.91
CA ARG A 200 17.38 17.68 13.27
C ARG A 200 16.02 17.84 13.95
N ALA A 201 15.03 18.42 13.26
CA ALA A 201 13.67 18.56 13.77
C ALA A 201 13.04 17.19 14.08
N TRP A 202 13.26 16.22 13.20
CA TRP A 202 12.81 14.85 13.38
C TRP A 202 13.42 14.21 14.63
N LYS A 203 14.74 14.36 14.86
CA LYS A 203 15.39 13.85 16.08
C LYS A 203 14.84 14.52 17.35
N LEU A 204 14.59 15.83 17.31
CA LEU A 204 13.96 16.54 18.43
C LEU A 204 12.54 16.04 18.70
N TYR A 205 11.75 15.79 17.65
CA TYR A 205 10.44 15.15 17.76
C TYR A 205 10.52 13.75 18.38
N LEU A 206 11.49 12.93 17.97
CA LEU A 206 11.70 11.60 18.55
C LEU A 206 12.02 11.66 20.03
N ILE A 207 12.87 12.59 20.45
CA ILE A 207 13.21 12.77 21.86
C ILE A 207 11.97 13.25 22.65
N ASP A 208 11.34 14.32 22.19
CA ASP A 208 10.21 14.96 22.88
C ASP A 208 8.97 14.06 23.00
N GLN A 209 8.62 13.34 21.93
CA GLN A 209 7.36 12.59 21.87
C GLN A 209 7.53 11.09 22.19
N TRP A 210 8.72 10.54 21.96
CA TRP A 210 8.95 9.09 22.06
C TRP A 210 9.94 8.69 23.13
N ASN A 211 10.64 9.64 23.78
CA ASN A 211 11.50 9.35 24.93
C ASN A 211 10.89 9.92 26.23
N PRO A 212 10.29 9.07 27.11
CA PRO A 212 9.57 9.53 28.30
C PRO A 212 10.48 10.04 29.43
N GLU A 213 11.81 9.84 29.33
CA GLU A 213 12.80 10.39 30.25
C GLU A 213 13.12 11.84 29.82
N LYS A 214 12.25 12.75 30.26
CA LYS A 214 11.96 14.10 29.72
C LYS A 214 13.04 15.19 29.77
N ASP A 215 14.29 14.88 30.06
CA ASP A 215 15.33 15.91 30.04
C ASP A 215 15.90 16.03 28.61
N LEU A 216 15.46 17.05 27.87
CA LEU A 216 16.00 17.40 26.55
C LEU A 216 17.53 17.50 26.65
N PRO A 217 18.29 16.52 26.13
CA PRO A 217 19.74 16.56 26.24
C PRO A 217 20.26 17.75 25.44
N SER A 218 21.40 18.30 25.86
CA SER A 218 22.10 19.33 25.07
C SER A 218 22.20 18.90 23.60
N ILE A 219 21.84 19.80 22.69
CA ILE A 219 21.63 19.53 21.24
C ILE A 219 22.92 19.06 20.54
N LYS A 220 24.06 19.04 21.24
CA LYS A 220 25.36 18.59 20.73
C LYS A 220 25.92 17.52 21.65
N GLY A 221 26.11 16.32 21.12
CA GLY A 221 26.87 15.26 21.77
C GLY A 221 26.32 13.85 21.52
N PRO A 222 27.07 12.81 21.93
CA PRO A 222 26.63 11.42 21.85
C PRO A 222 25.34 11.15 22.64
N SER A 223 25.05 11.94 23.68
CA SER A 223 23.80 11.88 24.44
C SER A 223 22.56 12.23 23.62
N PHE A 224 22.66 13.21 22.71
CA PHE A 224 21.56 13.58 21.82
C PHE A 224 21.24 12.46 20.82
N GLU A 225 22.27 11.90 20.18
CA GLU A 225 22.08 10.81 19.23
C GLU A 225 21.54 9.56 19.92
N MET A 226 22.04 9.22 21.11
CA MET A 226 21.52 8.09 21.89
C MET A 226 20.06 8.28 22.32
N ALA A 227 19.67 9.50 22.73
CA ALA A 227 18.30 9.83 23.08
C ALA A 227 17.36 9.79 21.86
N ALA A 228 17.82 10.28 20.71
CA ALA A 228 17.07 10.21 19.46
C ALA A 228 16.89 8.76 18.99
N GLU A 229 17.94 7.94 19.10
CA GLU A 229 17.87 6.49 18.80
C GLU A 229 16.91 5.75 19.73
N GLU A 230 16.88 6.10 21.02
CA GLU A 230 15.91 5.53 21.98
C GLU A 230 14.46 5.87 21.60
N GLY A 231 14.22 7.14 21.23
CA GLY A 231 12.92 7.56 20.70
C GLY A 231 12.55 6.84 19.39
N GLU A 232 13.52 6.65 18.48
CA GLU A 232 13.33 5.90 17.24
C GLU A 232 12.97 4.43 17.51
N PHE A 233 13.65 3.78 18.47
CA PHE A 233 13.38 2.41 18.86
C PHE A 233 11.93 2.25 19.37
N ARG A 234 11.48 3.15 20.25
CA ARG A 234 10.11 3.15 20.79
C ARG A 234 9.07 3.46 19.72
N LEU A 235 9.34 4.42 18.84
CA LEU A 235 8.50 4.71 17.69
C LEU A 235 8.39 3.49 16.77
N ASN A 236 9.47 2.75 16.56
CA ASN A 236 9.44 1.54 15.73
C ASN A 236 8.60 0.42 16.37
N ILE A 237 8.66 0.23 17.69
CA ILE A 237 7.76 -0.69 18.40
C ILE A 237 6.30 -0.30 18.14
N PHE A 238 5.95 0.96 18.37
CA PHE A 238 4.60 1.47 18.13
C PHE A 238 4.17 1.29 16.66
N ARG A 239 5.04 1.63 15.70
CA ARG A 239 4.79 1.44 14.26
C ARG A 239 4.56 -0.03 13.92
N SER A 240 5.31 -0.94 14.52
CA SER A 240 5.18 -2.38 14.28
C SER A 240 3.82 -2.91 14.72
N GLU A 241 3.29 -2.40 15.85
CA GLU A 241 1.95 -2.73 16.35
C GLU A 241 0.88 -2.21 15.40
N LYS A 242 0.94 -0.92 15.05
CA LYS A 242 -0.05 -0.30 14.17
C LYS A 242 -0.07 -0.91 12.78
N ARG A 243 1.10 -1.22 12.21
CA ARG A 243 1.20 -1.91 10.91
C ARG A 243 0.71 -3.35 10.99
N TRP A 244 0.94 -4.03 12.10
CA TRP A 244 0.38 -5.37 12.31
C TRP A 244 -1.15 -5.34 12.37
N GLU A 245 -1.73 -4.42 13.13
CA GLU A 245 -3.19 -4.19 13.14
C GLU A 245 -3.73 -3.89 11.74
N TYR A 246 -3.01 -3.06 10.97
CA TYR A 246 -3.38 -2.73 9.60
C TYR A 246 -3.32 -3.95 8.68
N LEU A 247 -2.25 -4.75 8.71
CA LEU A 247 -2.13 -6.00 7.94
C LEU A 247 -3.27 -6.99 8.25
N GLN A 248 -3.72 -7.05 9.51
CA GLN A 248 -4.86 -7.89 9.89
C GLN A 248 -6.18 -7.36 9.32
N LYS A 249 -6.38 -6.03 9.32
CA LYS A 249 -7.59 -5.36 8.82
C LYS A 249 -7.65 -5.31 7.30
N GLU A 250 -6.53 -5.06 6.62
CA GLU A 250 -6.45 -4.97 5.16
C GLU A 250 -6.68 -6.33 4.49
N SER A 251 -6.47 -7.45 5.20
CA SER A 251 -6.98 -8.75 4.73
C SER A 251 -8.52 -8.80 4.59
N ARG A 252 -9.23 -7.82 5.17
CA ARG A 252 -10.70 -7.69 5.13
C ARG A 252 -11.20 -6.44 4.40
N ALA A 253 -10.38 -5.40 4.28
CA ALA A 253 -10.76 -4.16 3.60
C ALA A 253 -10.43 -4.27 2.10
N SER A 254 -11.44 -4.63 1.32
CA SER A 254 -11.42 -4.76 -0.13
C SER A 254 -10.75 -3.59 -0.85
N VAL A 255 -10.04 -3.91 -1.93
CA VAL A 255 -9.37 -2.96 -2.82
C VAL A 255 -10.41 -2.09 -3.52
N ASN A 256 -10.71 -0.92 -2.95
CA ASN A 256 -11.56 0.07 -3.59
C ASN A 256 -10.77 0.86 -4.64
N LEU A 257 -10.55 0.21 -5.78
CA LEU A 257 -9.82 0.78 -6.92
C LEU A 257 -10.51 2.04 -7.52
N PHE A 258 -11.78 2.26 -7.18
CA PHE A 258 -12.64 3.29 -7.74
C PHE A 258 -13.06 4.37 -6.73
N HIS A 259 -12.22 4.71 -5.74
CA HIS A 259 -12.41 5.99 -5.02
C HIS A 259 -12.37 7.20 -5.97
N SER A 260 -11.74 7.05 -7.14
CA SER A 260 -11.80 8.06 -8.19
C SER A 260 -13.05 7.87 -9.05
N ASN A 261 -14.09 8.67 -8.77
CA ASN A 261 -15.29 8.77 -9.59
C ASN A 261 -14.96 8.96 -11.09
N PHE A 262 -13.83 9.62 -11.39
CA PHE A 262 -13.36 9.86 -12.76
C PHE A 262 -13.17 8.58 -13.58
N LEU A 263 -12.54 7.53 -13.01
CA LEU A 263 -12.30 6.29 -13.74
C LEU A 263 -13.62 5.58 -14.04
N THR A 264 -14.55 5.54 -13.08
CA THR A 264 -15.88 4.93 -13.28
C THR A 264 -16.68 5.67 -14.34
N TYR A 265 -16.71 7.01 -14.31
CA TYR A 265 -17.36 7.82 -15.36
C TYR A 265 -16.73 7.58 -16.74
N SER A 266 -15.40 7.50 -16.81
CA SER A 266 -14.69 7.22 -18.06
C SER A 266 -15.09 5.86 -18.66
N LEU A 267 -15.25 4.82 -17.82
CA LEU A 267 -15.69 3.50 -18.27
C LEU A 267 -17.16 3.48 -18.71
N ILE A 268 -18.02 4.27 -18.06
CA ILE A 268 -19.42 4.42 -18.48
C ILE A 268 -19.48 5.07 -19.87
N ILE A 269 -18.79 6.19 -20.05
CA ILE A 269 -18.73 6.90 -21.34
C ILE A 269 -18.17 5.96 -22.42
N TRP A 270 -17.09 5.24 -22.13
CA TRP A 270 -16.53 4.24 -23.04
C TRP A 270 -17.54 3.14 -23.41
N SER A 271 -18.28 2.63 -22.43
CA SER A 271 -19.30 1.58 -22.66
C SER A 271 -20.44 2.09 -23.54
N PHE A 272 -20.86 3.34 -23.39
CA PHE A 272 -21.84 3.98 -24.29
C PHE A 272 -21.28 4.17 -25.71
N LEU A 273 -20.03 4.63 -25.86
CA LEU A 273 -19.38 4.77 -27.17
C LEU A 273 -19.27 3.42 -27.88
N LEU A 274 -18.92 2.36 -27.15
CA LEU A 274 -18.86 1.00 -27.67
C LEU A 274 -20.24 0.53 -28.16
N CYS A 275 -21.30 0.73 -27.37
CA CYS A 275 -22.67 0.42 -27.79
C CYS A 275 -23.02 1.15 -29.09
N PHE A 276 -22.80 2.48 -29.13
CA PHE A 276 -23.12 3.29 -30.30
C PHE A 276 -22.38 2.82 -31.56
N ALA A 277 -21.08 2.54 -31.45
CA ALA A 277 -20.26 2.06 -32.56
C ALA A 277 -20.74 0.71 -33.12
N LEU A 278 -21.27 -0.16 -32.26
CA LEU A 278 -21.69 -1.52 -32.62
C LEU A 278 -23.15 -1.61 -33.08
N PHE A 279 -24.03 -0.71 -32.63
CA PHE A 279 -25.43 -0.64 -33.05
C PHE A 279 -25.68 0.17 -34.32
N LYS A 280 -24.75 1.06 -34.72
CA LYS A 280 -24.90 1.88 -35.92
C LYS A 280 -25.04 1.00 -37.18
N LYS A 281 -26.30 0.80 -37.63
CA LYS A 281 -26.65 0.16 -38.90
C LYS A 281 -26.33 1.15 -40.02
N HIS A 282 -25.33 0.83 -40.82
CA HIS A 282 -25.15 1.39 -42.17
C HIS A 282 -24.92 0.24 -43.12
#